data_AF-F3GJX7-F1
#
_entry.id   AF-F3GJX7-F1
#
_cell.length_a   1.000
_cell.length_b   1.000
_cell.length_c   1.000
_cell.angle_alpha   90.00
_cell.angle_beta   90.00
_cell.angle_gamma   90.00
#
_symmetry.space_group_name_H-M   'P 1'
#
loop_
_entity.id
_entity.type
_entity.pdbx_description
1 polymer ?
#
loop_
_entity_poly.entity_id
_entity_poly.type
_entity_poly.pdbx_seq_one_letter_code
_entity_poly.pdbx_strand_id
1 'polypeptide(L)' 'DRVEAGDPLFEVIDPLSDQVSTICANTAGVLFAIERLRYAQPGFWLAKVAGRTALRHGRLLSD' A
#
# COMPACT_ATOMS: atom_id res chain seq x y z
N ASP A 1 4.10 -11.97 4.05
CA ASP A 1 5.31 -12.01 3.21
C ASP A 1 6.21 -10.80 3.42
N ARG A 2 7.51 -10.93 3.08
CA ARG A 2 8.45 -9.80 3.02
C ARG A 2 8.52 -9.26 1.60
N VAL A 3 8.61 -7.94 1.48
CA VAL A 3 8.68 -7.21 0.20
C VAL A 3 9.79 -6.18 0.25
N GLU A 4 10.37 -5.85 -0.90
CA GLU A 4 11.30 -4.74 -1.10
C GLU A 4 10.57 -3.51 -1.65
N ALA A 5 11.19 -2.33 -1.53
CA ALA A 5 10.64 -1.13 -2.16
C ALA A 5 10.67 -1.28 -3.69
N GLY A 6 9.55 -1.00 -4.34
CA GLY A 6 9.36 -1.20 -5.77
C GLY A 6 8.68 -2.53 -6.15
N ASP A 7 8.59 -3.50 -5.23
CA ASP A 7 7.91 -4.76 -5.51
C ASP A 7 6.43 -4.53 -5.88
N PRO A 8 5.91 -5.14 -6.95
CA PRO A 8 4.51 -5.02 -7.33
C PRO A 8 3.62 -5.72 -6.29
N LEU A 9 2.60 -5.02 -5.80
CA LEU A 9 1.66 -5.55 -4.80
C LEU A 9 0.26 -5.78 -5.38
N PHE A 10 -0.22 -4.88 -6.22
CA PHE A 10 -1.56 -4.95 -6.82
C PHE A 10 -1.56 -4.42 -8.24
N GLU A 11 -2.50 -4.91 -9.03
CA GLU A 11 -2.93 -4.26 -10.26
C GLU A 11 -4.33 -3.67 -10.04
N VAL A 12 -4.45 -2.36 -10.22
CA VAL A 12 -5.73 -1.66 -10.21
C VAL A 12 -6.17 -1.49 -11.65
N ILE A 13 -7.31 -2.09 -11.97
CA ILE A 13 -7.90 -2.03 -13.30
C ILE A 13 -8.97 -0.93 -13.30
N ASP A 14 -8.82 0.08 -14.15
CA ASP A 14 -9.88 1.02 -14.49
C ASP A 14 -10.63 0.49 -15.73
N PRO A 15 -11.83 -0.10 -15.55
CA PRO A 15 -12.58 -0.70 -16.65
C PRO A 15 -13.18 0.32 -17.62
N LEU A 16 -13.22 1.61 -17.28
CA LEU A 16 -13.79 2.64 -18.14
C LEU A 16 -12.78 3.16 -19.16
N SER A 17 -11.51 3.20 -18.78
CA SER A 17 -10.42 3.67 -19.62
C SER A 17 -9.53 2.55 -20.17
N ASP A 18 -9.81 1.29 -19.79
CA ASP A 18 -9.00 0.10 -20.11
C ASP A 18 -7.52 0.27 -19.68
N GLN A 19 -7.32 0.91 -18.52
CA GLN A 19 -6.00 1.15 -17.95
C GLN A 19 -5.74 0.20 -16.78
N VAL A 20 -4.53 -0.36 -16.73
CA VAL A 20 -4.04 -1.13 -15.60
C VAL A 20 -2.89 -0.38 -14.95
N SER A 21 -3.03 -0.11 -13.65
CA SER A 21 -2.01 0.56 -12.84
C SER A 21 -1.41 -0.42 -11.84
N THR A 22 -0.10 -0.66 -11.94
CA THR A 22 0.62 -1.44 -10.94
C THR A 22 0.94 -0.59 -9.72
N ILE A 23 0.50 -1.04 -8.56
CA ILE A 23 0.79 -0.41 -7.27
C ILE A 23 1.94 -1.16 -6.62
N CYS A 24 3.05 -0.47 -6.42
CA CYS A 24 4.26 -1.03 -5.83
C CYS A 24 4.39 -0.70 -4.34
N ALA A 25 5.17 -1.50 -3.63
CA ALA A 25 5.56 -1.23 -2.25
C ALA A 25 6.44 0.03 -2.16
N ASN A 26 6.05 0.99 -1.34
CA ASN A 26 6.86 2.20 -1.11
C ASN A 26 7.97 2.00 -0.05
N THR A 27 8.01 0.86 0.63
CA THR A 27 8.94 0.57 1.72
C THR A 27 9.19 -0.93 1.79
N ALA A 28 10.45 -1.30 2.00
CA ALA A 28 10.84 -2.67 2.27
C ALA A 28 10.42 -3.08 3.69
N GLY A 29 9.89 -4.30 3.84
CA GLY A 29 9.40 -4.75 5.13
C GLY A 29 8.46 -5.93 5.07
N VAL A 30 7.58 -6.02 6.06
CA VAL A 30 6.56 -7.08 6.15
C VAL A 30 5.22 -6.53 5.69
N LEU A 31 4.65 -7.14 4.64
CA LEU A 31 3.27 -6.92 4.26
C LEU A 31 2.36 -7.60 5.29
N PHE A 32 1.67 -6.80 6.11
CA PHE A 32 0.94 -7.31 7.28
C PHE A 32 -0.57 -7.05 7.23
N ALA A 33 -1.03 -6.16 6.35
CA ALA A 33 -2.44 -5.92 6.12
C ALA A 33 -2.70 -5.64 4.65
N ILE A 34 -3.81 -6.17 4.15
CA ILE A 34 -4.30 -6.00 2.77
C ILE A 34 -5.79 -5.72 2.85
N GLU A 35 -6.26 -4.75 2.06
CA GLU A 35 -7.68 -4.47 1.89
C GLU A 35 -8.36 -5.59 1.09
N ARG A 36 -9.56 -6.02 1.50
CA ARG A 36 -10.28 -7.15 0.88
C ARG A 36 -11.44 -6.69 0.00
N LEU A 37 -11.61 -5.38 -0.17
CA LEU A 37 -12.58 -4.81 -1.09
C LEU A 37 -12.20 -5.10 -2.54
N ARG A 38 -13.22 -5.26 -3.40
CA ARG A 38 -13.03 -5.47 -4.84
C ARG A 38 -12.82 -4.17 -5.63
N TYR A 39 -13.18 -3.04 -5.03
CA TYR A 39 -13.09 -1.72 -5.66
C TYR A 39 -12.21 -0.83 -4.81
N ALA A 40 -11.24 -0.19 -5.45
CA ALA A 40 -10.40 0.84 -4.86
C ALA A 40 -10.94 2.22 -5.24
N GLN A 41 -10.87 3.17 -4.31
CA GLN A 41 -11.13 4.58 -4.58
C GLN A 41 -9.82 5.38 -4.47
N PRO A 42 -9.68 6.52 -5.16
CA PRO A 42 -8.55 7.41 -4.95
C PRO A 42 -8.39 7.75 -3.46
N GLY A 43 -7.16 7.64 -2.95
CA GLY A 43 -6.83 7.93 -1.54
C GLY A 43 -7.03 6.76 -0.56
N PHE A 44 -7.51 5.60 -1.01
CA PHE A 44 -7.60 4.40 -0.16
C PHE A 44 -6.24 3.73 0.03
N TRP A 45 -6.03 3.17 1.22
CA TRP A 45 -4.89 2.30 1.50
C TRP A 45 -5.21 0.86 1.07
N LEU A 46 -4.49 0.33 0.09
CA LEU A 46 -4.68 -1.06 -0.38
C LEU A 46 -3.93 -2.08 0.48
N ALA A 47 -2.81 -1.67 1.06
CA ALA A 47 -1.98 -2.51 1.91
C ALA A 47 -1.17 -1.68 2.90
N LYS A 48 -0.66 -2.37 3.92
CA LYS A 48 0.31 -1.80 4.87
C LYS A 48 1.55 -2.69 4.95
N VAL A 49 2.70 -2.05 4.75
CA VAL A 49 4.01 -2.66 4.90
C VAL A 49 4.71 -2.04 6.11
N ALA A 50 5.13 -2.88 7.05
CA ALA A 50 5.88 -2.45 8.23
C ALA A 50 7.39 -2.50 7.92
N GLY A 51 7.99 -1.32 7.77
CA GLY A 51 9.44 -1.15 7.56
C GLY A 51 10.24 -1.15 8.86
N ARG A 52 11.58 -1.17 8.73
CA ARG A 52 12.50 -1.15 9.88
C ARG A 52 12.71 0.23 10.49
N THR A 53 12.50 1.28 9.70
CA THR A 53 12.72 2.68 10.10
C THR A 53 11.38 3.33 10.42
N ALA A 54 11.29 3.99 11.58
CA ALA A 54 10.11 4.77 11.93
C ALA A 54 9.99 5.98 10.99
N LEU A 55 8.82 6.17 10.37
CA LEU A 55 8.59 7.28 9.44
C LEU A 55 8.16 8.58 10.13
N ARG A 56 7.62 8.48 11.35
CA ARG A 56 7.18 9.64 12.15
C ARG A 56 7.70 9.52 13.57
N HIS A 57 8.01 10.66 14.19
CA HIS A 57 8.49 10.79 15.56
C HIS A 57 7.68 11.84 16.33
N GLY A 58 7.78 11.86 17.66
CA GLY A 58 7.06 12.79 18.53
C GLY A 58 5.69 12.28 18.98
N ARG A 59 4.74 13.19 19.22
CA ARG A 59 3.36 12.84 19.62
C ARG A 59 2.57 12.35 18.42
N LEU A 60 2.31 11.05 18.37
CA LEU A 60 1.66 10.38 17.22
C LEU A 60 0.16 10.18 17.40
N LEU A 61 -0.34 10.37 18.62
CA LEU A 61 -1.75 10.31 18.96
C LEU A 61 -2.26 11.74 19.07
N SER A 62 -3.37 12.01 18.39
CA SER A 62 -4.24 13.14 18.71
C SER A 62 -5.10 12.73 19.90
N ASP A 63 -4.96 13.44 21.02
CA ASP A 63 -5.90 13.33 22.15
C ASP A 63 -7.30 13.81 21.73
#